data_AF-A0A1I5N5R6-F1
#
_entry.id   AF-A0A1I5N5R6-F1
#
_cell.length_a   1.000
_cell.length_b   1.000
_cell.length_c   1.000
_cell.angle_alpha   90.00
_cell.angle_beta   90.00
_cell.angle_gamma   90.00
#
_symmetry.space_group_name_H-M   'P 1'
#
loop_
_entity.id
_entity.type
_entity.pdbx_description
1 polymer ?
#
loop_
_entity_poly.entity_id
_entity_poly.type
_entity_poly.pdbx_seq_one_letter_code
_entity_poly.pdbx_strand_id
1 'polypeptide(L)'
;MNQIKLCLFSFFLILLFSCKNDNDLTQNSRLIGKWKLAEVLFDPGNGSGRYQTVTAMESSVLEFEANGDFSEIKGPTYSSVNPYNRYRVLDDKRIELSMKNDPDGTLKTIWYYANPTANTLVMGYGCLEACSGKYTSIREK
;
A
#
# COMPACT_ATOMS: atom_id res chain seq x y z
N MET A 1 16.77 -32.72 59.90
CA MET A 1 16.77 -31.24 59.80
C MET A 1 17.47 -30.86 58.51
N ASN A 2 16.75 -30.19 57.61
CA ASN A 2 17.20 -29.33 56.50
C ASN A 2 17.91 -30.02 55.32
N GLN A 3 17.16 -30.47 54.31
CA GLN A 3 16.58 -29.70 53.19
C GLN A 3 17.62 -29.21 52.17
N ILE A 4 17.72 -30.01 51.10
CA ILE A 4 17.97 -29.71 49.69
C ILE A 4 18.30 -28.22 49.41
N LYS A 5 19.59 -27.93 49.19
CA LYS A 5 20.08 -26.64 48.68
C LYS A 5 20.69 -26.82 47.29
N LEU A 6 19.89 -27.15 46.28
CA LEU A 6 20.38 -27.07 44.90
C LEU A 6 19.27 -27.06 43.84
N CYS A 7 18.26 -26.18 43.94
CA CYS A 7 17.22 -26.11 42.90
C CYS A 7 16.63 -24.70 42.70
N LEU A 8 17.42 -23.63 42.85
CA LEU A 8 16.92 -22.25 42.68
C LEU A 8 17.77 -21.42 41.72
N PHE A 9 18.26 -22.02 40.64
CA PHE A 9 18.94 -21.28 39.57
C PHE A 9 18.56 -21.74 38.16
N SER A 10 17.37 -22.32 37.98
CA SER A 10 16.93 -22.84 36.67
C SER A 10 15.61 -22.25 36.16
N PHE A 11 15.04 -21.22 36.81
CA PHE A 11 13.74 -20.67 36.42
C PHE A 11 13.79 -19.29 35.74
N PHE A 12 14.99 -18.75 35.47
CA PHE A 12 15.12 -17.36 34.96
C PHE A 12 15.55 -17.24 33.49
N LEU A 13 15.59 -18.33 32.72
CA LEU A 13 16.04 -18.28 31.30
C LEU A 13 14.92 -18.40 30.25
N ILE A 14 13.65 -18.50 30.64
CA ILE A 14 12.54 -18.74 29.68
C ILE A 14 11.84 -17.43 29.23
N LEU A 15 12.28 -16.26 29.70
CA LEU A 15 11.59 -14.98 29.44
C LEU A 15 12.11 -14.18 28.23
N LEU A 16 13.03 -14.73 27.41
CA LEU A 16 13.65 -13.98 26.31
C LEU A 16 13.18 -14.35 24.89
N PHE A 17 12.12 -15.16 24.76
CA PHE A 17 11.47 -15.40 23.46
C PHE A 17 10.21 -14.55 23.27
N SER A 18 10.34 -13.22 23.37
CA SER A 18 9.39 -12.33 22.70
C SER A 18 9.97 -12.02 21.32
N CYS A 19 9.81 -12.95 20.38
CA CYS A 19 9.92 -12.62 18.97
C CYS A 19 8.74 -11.68 18.66
N LYS A 20 9.00 -10.38 18.74
CA LYS A 20 8.13 -9.39 18.10
C LYS A 20 8.29 -9.60 16.60
N ASN A 21 7.40 -10.40 16.01
CA ASN A 21 7.20 -10.34 14.57
C ASN A 21 6.67 -8.94 14.30
N ASP A 22 7.50 -8.04 13.78
CA ASP A 22 7.08 -6.75 13.22
C ASP A 22 6.32 -6.94 11.89
N ASN A 23 5.56 -8.04 11.76
CA ASN A 23 4.67 -8.33 10.64
C ASN A 23 3.26 -7.80 10.94
N ASP A 24 3.15 -6.66 11.64
CA ASP A 24 1.88 -5.95 11.78
C ASP A 24 1.59 -5.18 10.48
N LEU A 25 1.62 -5.91 9.37
CA LEU A 25 0.97 -5.54 8.13
C LEU A 25 -0.44 -6.11 8.23
N THR A 26 -1.26 -5.57 9.12
CA THR A 26 -2.72 -5.65 8.95
C THR A 26 -3.07 -4.81 7.73
N GLN A 27 -2.70 -5.31 6.55
CA GLN A 27 -3.02 -4.68 5.29
C GLN A 27 -4.54 -4.61 5.20
N ASN A 28 -5.06 -3.41 4.95
CA ASN A 28 -6.49 -3.22 4.80
C ASN A 28 -6.99 -4.17 3.71
N SER A 29 -7.75 -5.18 4.10
CA SER A 29 -8.18 -6.26 3.20
C SER A 29 -8.99 -5.76 2.01
N ARG A 30 -9.51 -4.51 2.09
CA ARG A 30 -10.25 -3.87 1.01
C ARG A 30 -9.38 -3.27 -0.09
N LEU A 31 -8.08 -3.09 0.14
CA LEU A 31 -7.14 -2.66 -0.92
C LEU A 31 -6.62 -3.84 -1.73
N ILE A 32 -6.54 -5.03 -1.13
CA ILE A 32 -5.98 -6.23 -1.76
C ILE A 32 -6.75 -6.56 -3.04
N GLY A 33 -6.01 -6.72 -4.14
CA GLY A 33 -6.55 -7.07 -5.44
C GLY A 33 -6.05 -6.19 -6.58
N LYS A 34 -6.65 -6.39 -7.76
CA LYS A 34 -6.34 -5.67 -9.00
C LYS A 34 -7.36 -4.58 -9.28
N TRP A 35 -6.89 -3.41 -9.67
CA TRP A 35 -7.68 -2.20 -9.81
C TRP A 35 -7.36 -1.51 -11.13
N LYS A 36 -8.35 -1.36 -12.01
CA LYS A 36 -8.20 -0.67 -13.29
C LYS A 36 -8.63 0.79 -13.20
N LEU A 37 -7.78 1.72 -13.62
CA LEU A 37 -8.10 3.14 -13.70
C LEU A 37 -9.24 3.37 -14.71
N ALA A 38 -10.30 4.02 -14.26
CA ALA A 38 -11.49 4.33 -15.04
C ALA A 38 -11.65 5.83 -15.28
N GLU A 39 -11.35 6.67 -14.29
CA GLU A 39 -11.38 8.12 -14.41
C GLU A 39 -10.19 8.75 -13.68
N VAL A 40 -9.70 9.89 -14.16
CA VAL A 40 -8.64 10.65 -13.51
C VAL A 40 -9.04 12.11 -13.33
N LEU A 41 -8.59 12.71 -12.24
CA LEU A 41 -8.71 14.13 -11.93
C LEU A 41 -7.29 14.69 -11.82
N PHE A 42 -7.03 15.78 -12.54
CA PHE A 42 -5.87 16.65 -12.35
C PHE A 42 -6.38 18.10 -12.37
N ASP A 43 -6.34 18.78 -11.23
CA ASP A 43 -6.70 20.19 -11.12
C ASP A 43 -5.48 21.08 -11.41
N PRO A 44 -5.60 22.13 -12.24
CA PRO A 44 -4.50 23.05 -12.55
C PRO A 44 -4.22 24.08 -11.44
N GLY A 45 -4.93 24.04 -10.32
CA GLY A 45 -4.73 24.92 -9.16
C GLY A 45 -5.74 26.07 -9.07
N ASN A 46 -6.79 26.05 -9.89
CA ASN A 46 -7.86 27.03 -9.87
C ASN A 46 -9.23 26.42 -9.49
N GLY A 47 -9.28 25.14 -9.10
CA GLY A 47 -10.50 24.45 -8.67
C GLY A 47 -11.41 23.99 -9.82
N SER A 48 -10.98 24.17 -11.07
CA SER A 48 -11.74 23.76 -12.27
C SER A 48 -11.60 22.29 -12.64
N GLY A 49 -10.69 21.55 -11.98
CA GLY A 49 -10.45 20.15 -12.22
C GLY A 49 -11.73 19.33 -12.09
N ARG A 50 -11.94 18.42 -13.04
CA ARG A 50 -13.04 17.45 -13.05
C ARG A 50 -12.48 16.08 -13.38
N TYR A 51 -13.17 15.04 -12.93
CA TYR A 51 -12.87 13.68 -13.37
C TYR A 51 -13.16 13.54 -14.86
N GLN A 52 -12.24 12.88 -15.57
CA GLN A 52 -12.36 12.54 -16.97
C GLN A 52 -12.14 11.03 -17.14
N THR A 53 -12.99 10.39 -17.94
CA THR A 53 -12.82 8.97 -18.30
C THR A 53 -11.51 8.78 -19.05
N VAL A 54 -10.73 7.77 -18.64
CA VAL A 54 -9.49 7.43 -19.34
C VAL A 54 -9.76 6.46 -20.48
N THR A 55 -9.01 6.59 -21.58
CA THR A 55 -9.02 5.58 -22.64
C THR A 55 -8.26 4.33 -22.21
N ALA A 56 -8.37 3.24 -22.98
CA ALA A 56 -7.54 2.06 -22.74
C ALA A 56 -6.03 2.34 -22.86
N MET A 57 -5.64 3.35 -23.66
CA MET A 57 -4.23 3.74 -23.83
C MET A 57 -3.69 4.49 -22.61
N GLU A 58 -4.57 5.18 -21.87
CA GLU A 58 -4.26 6.02 -20.70
C GLU A 58 -4.64 5.34 -19.38
N SER A 59 -5.16 4.12 -19.41
CA SER A 59 -5.53 3.37 -18.20
C SER A 59 -4.29 2.71 -17.58
N SER A 60 -4.28 2.54 -16.26
CA SER A 60 -3.32 1.70 -15.56
C SER A 60 -4.02 0.65 -14.69
N VAL A 61 -3.32 -0.43 -14.37
CA VAL A 61 -3.76 -1.45 -13.44
C VAL A 61 -2.83 -1.44 -12.23
N LEU A 62 -3.38 -1.21 -11.05
CA LEU A 62 -2.69 -1.37 -9.78
C LEU A 62 -2.97 -2.77 -9.22
N GLU A 63 -1.97 -3.37 -8.60
CA GLU A 63 -2.13 -4.58 -7.82
C GLU A 63 -1.56 -4.39 -6.41
N PHE A 64 -2.38 -4.71 -5.42
CA PHE A 64 -2.01 -4.75 -4.01
C PHE A 64 -2.11 -6.20 -3.53
N GLU A 65 -0.98 -6.83 -3.25
CA GLU A 65 -0.94 -8.20 -2.74
C GLU A 65 -1.01 -8.23 -1.22
N ALA A 66 -1.48 -9.34 -0.64
CA ALA A 66 -1.61 -9.48 0.82
C ALA A 66 -0.27 -9.51 1.58
N ASN A 67 0.83 -9.82 0.87
CA ASN A 67 2.20 -9.83 1.40
C ASN A 67 2.84 -8.43 1.42
N GLY A 68 2.13 -7.40 0.93
CA GLY A 68 2.62 -6.04 0.80
C GLY A 68 3.38 -5.74 -0.47
N ASP A 69 3.35 -6.62 -1.46
CA ASP A 69 3.85 -6.34 -2.79
C ASP A 69 2.87 -5.44 -3.53
N PHE A 70 3.44 -4.52 -4.32
CA PHE A 70 2.69 -3.57 -5.11
C PHE A 70 3.21 -3.62 -6.55
N SER A 71 2.30 -3.55 -7.51
CA SER A 71 2.68 -3.37 -8.91
C SER A 71 1.75 -2.41 -9.63
N GLU A 72 2.27 -1.77 -10.67
CA GLU A 72 1.49 -0.96 -11.59
C GLU A 72 1.86 -1.32 -13.03
N ILE A 73 0.84 -1.66 -13.82
CA ILE A 73 0.95 -1.82 -15.26
C ILE A 73 0.30 -0.60 -15.91
N LYS A 74 1.11 0.26 -16.51
CA LYS A 74 0.61 1.47 -17.19
C LYS A 74 0.25 1.18 -18.65
N GLY A 75 -0.74 1.91 -19.13
CA GLY A 75 -1.12 1.91 -20.54
C GLY A 75 -0.03 2.51 -21.45
N PRO A 76 -0.10 2.23 -22.75
CA PRO A 76 0.91 2.64 -23.74
C PRO A 76 1.25 4.12 -23.79
N THR A 77 0.36 5.01 -23.35
CA THR A 77 0.61 6.46 -23.36
C THR A 77 1.71 6.87 -22.38
N TYR A 78 1.96 6.07 -21.33
CA TYR A 78 2.95 6.37 -20.31
C TYR A 78 4.29 5.70 -20.62
N SER A 79 5.35 6.52 -20.75
CA SER A 79 6.72 6.03 -20.91
C SER A 79 7.46 5.81 -19.59
N SER A 80 6.88 6.25 -18.46
CA SER A 80 7.52 6.18 -17.15
C SER A 80 7.27 4.84 -16.45
N VAL A 81 8.33 4.26 -15.90
CA VAL A 81 8.25 3.06 -15.06
C VAL A 81 7.92 3.46 -13.62
N ASN A 82 7.06 2.69 -12.96
CA ASN A 82 6.82 2.85 -11.52
C ASN A 82 7.99 2.24 -10.73
N PRO A 83 8.73 3.01 -9.91
CA PRO A 83 9.86 2.48 -9.15
C PRO A 83 9.42 1.71 -7.89
N TYR A 84 8.18 1.85 -7.45
CA TYR A 84 7.69 1.27 -6.20
C TYR A 84 7.21 -0.16 -6.44
N ASN A 85 7.59 -1.07 -5.54
CA ASN A 85 7.22 -2.48 -5.61
C ASN A 85 6.77 -3.06 -4.26
N ARG A 86 6.52 -2.18 -3.28
CA ARG A 86 5.99 -2.51 -1.96
C ARG A 86 5.00 -1.43 -1.54
N TYR A 87 3.98 -1.81 -0.79
CA TYR A 87 3.14 -0.88 -0.06
C TYR A 87 2.97 -1.27 1.41
N ARG A 88 2.64 -0.26 2.22
CA ARG A 88 2.22 -0.42 3.61
C ARG A 88 1.06 0.52 3.91
N VAL A 89 0.01 -0.01 4.53
CA VAL A 89 -1.08 0.83 5.04
C VAL A 89 -0.59 1.56 6.29
N LEU A 90 -0.71 2.88 6.29
CA LEU A 90 -0.32 3.71 7.43
C LEU A 90 -1.52 3.99 8.35
N ASP A 91 -2.69 4.20 7.76
CA ASP A 91 -3.96 4.44 8.43
C ASP A 91 -5.16 4.25 7.48
N ASP A 92 -6.33 4.74 7.88
CA ASP A 92 -7.60 4.62 7.15
C ASP A 92 -7.64 5.37 5.81
N LYS A 93 -6.65 6.21 5.51
CA LYS A 93 -6.61 7.06 4.31
C LYS A 93 -5.28 7.08 3.60
N ARG A 94 -4.19 6.55 4.18
CA ARG A 94 -2.84 6.67 3.65
C ARG A 94 -2.16 5.32 3.48
N ILE A 95 -1.43 5.21 2.38
CA ILE A 95 -0.45 4.15 2.16
C ILE A 95 0.92 4.78 1.89
N GLU A 96 1.96 4.08 2.30
CA GLU A 96 3.33 4.31 1.88
C GLU A 96 3.65 3.36 0.74
N LEU A 97 4.15 3.88 -0.37
CA LEU A 97 4.77 3.09 -1.44
C LEU A 97 6.29 3.20 -1.29
N SER A 98 7.00 2.09 -1.48
CA SER A 98 8.46 2.04 -1.36
C SER A 98 9.09 1.03 -2.32
N MET A 99 10.41 1.07 -2.46
CA MET A 99 11.19 0.07 -3.20
C MET A 99 11.85 -0.93 -2.24
N LYS A 100 11.78 -2.25 -2.53
CA LYS A 100 12.39 -3.31 -1.70
C LYS A 100 13.93 -3.20 -1.61
N ASN A 101 14.58 -2.79 -2.68
CA ASN A 101 16.04 -2.73 -2.80
C ASN A 101 16.58 -1.30 -2.66
N ASP A 102 16.04 -0.56 -1.69
CA ASP A 102 16.43 0.81 -1.38
C ASP A 102 17.07 0.88 0.02
N PRO A 103 18.39 0.65 0.12
CA PRO A 103 19.08 0.54 1.41
C PRO A 103 19.01 1.83 2.23
N ASP A 104 18.94 2.99 1.55
CA ASP A 104 18.87 4.30 2.20
C ASP A 104 17.42 4.69 2.54
N GLY A 105 16.43 3.93 2.04
CA GLY A 105 15.01 4.16 2.30
C GLY A 105 14.48 5.51 1.79
N THR A 106 15.15 6.07 0.77
CA THR A 106 14.87 7.40 0.19
C THR A 106 13.73 7.38 -0.84
N LEU A 107 13.49 6.25 -1.49
CA LEU A 107 12.47 6.06 -2.52
C LEU A 107 11.17 5.63 -1.86
N LYS A 108 10.49 6.62 -1.28
CA LYS A 108 9.17 6.46 -0.67
C LYS A 108 8.24 7.59 -1.09
N THR A 109 6.96 7.27 -1.21
CA THR A 109 5.92 8.27 -1.38
C THR A 109 4.66 7.88 -0.61
N ILE A 110 3.87 8.89 -0.26
CA ILE A 110 2.58 8.69 0.39
C ILE A 110 1.48 8.87 -0.65
N TRP A 111 0.69 7.82 -0.83
CA TRP A 111 -0.56 7.89 -1.58
C TRP A 111 -1.73 7.87 -0.61
N TYR A 112 -2.83 8.46 -1.05
CA TYR A 112 -4.07 8.51 -0.31
C TYR A 112 -5.07 7.56 -0.93
N TYR A 113 -6.00 7.05 -0.12
CA TYR A 113 -7.11 6.27 -0.63
C TYR A 113 -8.42 6.65 0.06
N ALA A 114 -9.52 6.50 -0.66
CA ALA A 114 -10.85 6.78 -0.14
C ALA A 114 -11.89 5.81 -0.71
N ASN A 115 -12.94 5.60 0.08
CA ASN A 115 -14.12 4.82 -0.28
C ASN A 115 -13.81 3.42 -0.85
N PRO A 116 -12.91 2.62 -0.23
CA PRO A 116 -12.66 1.26 -0.72
C PRO A 116 -13.91 0.38 -0.50
N THR A 117 -14.50 -0.06 -1.60
CA THR A 117 -15.58 -1.05 -1.63
C THR A 117 -15.10 -2.33 -2.31
N ALA A 118 -15.96 -3.33 -2.47
CA ALA A 118 -15.61 -4.53 -3.23
C ALA A 118 -15.36 -4.27 -4.72
N ASN A 119 -15.73 -3.08 -5.24
CA ASN A 119 -15.71 -2.78 -6.67
C ASN A 119 -15.05 -1.46 -7.02
N THR A 120 -14.91 -0.53 -6.08
CA THR A 120 -14.41 0.83 -6.34
C THR A 120 -13.31 1.21 -5.37
N LEU A 121 -12.31 1.93 -5.88
CA LEU A 121 -11.23 2.50 -5.10
C LEU A 121 -10.90 3.89 -5.66
N VAL A 122 -10.72 4.88 -4.79
CA VAL A 122 -10.17 6.17 -5.18
C VAL A 122 -8.75 6.26 -4.63
N MET A 123 -7.77 6.55 -5.49
CA MET A 123 -6.38 6.77 -5.10
C MET A 123 -5.99 8.22 -5.37
N GLY A 124 -5.42 8.91 -4.39
CA GLY A 124 -4.83 10.25 -4.52
C GLY A 124 -3.30 10.18 -4.56
N TYR A 125 -2.68 10.95 -5.46
CA TYR A 125 -1.25 10.82 -5.77
C TYR A 125 -0.34 11.83 -5.06
N GLY A 126 -0.89 12.59 -4.10
CA GLY A 126 -0.11 13.53 -3.29
C GLY A 126 0.37 14.79 -4.02
N CYS A 127 -0.39 15.26 -5.02
CA CYS A 127 -0.09 16.52 -5.69
C CYS A 127 -0.39 17.74 -4.80
N LEU A 128 0.18 18.89 -5.14
CA LEU A 128 -0.12 20.17 -4.46
C LEU A 128 -1.59 20.56 -4.66
N GLU A 129 -2.09 20.36 -5.87
CA GLU A 129 -3.51 20.50 -6.24
C GLU A 129 -4.26 19.17 -6.18
N ALA A 130 -5.59 19.20 -6.35
CA ALA A 130 -6.40 17.99 -6.35
C ALA A 130 -6.00 17.06 -7.51
N CYS A 131 -5.51 15.85 -7.17
CA CYS A 131 -5.21 14.81 -8.15
C CYS A 131 -5.56 13.42 -7.62
N SER A 132 -6.26 12.64 -8.44
CA SER A 132 -6.72 11.31 -8.03
C SER A 132 -7.24 10.48 -9.20
N GLY A 133 -7.13 9.16 -9.08
CA GLY A 133 -7.77 8.20 -9.97
C GLY A 133 -8.92 7.46 -9.29
N LYS A 134 -10.00 7.24 -10.01
CA LYS A 134 -11.03 6.27 -9.66
C LYS A 134 -10.78 4.97 -10.38
N TYR A 135 -10.80 3.89 -9.62
CA TYR A 135 -10.49 2.56 -10.08
C TYR A 135 -11.67 1.61 -9.87
N THR A 136 -11.76 0.64 -10.77
CA THR A 136 -12.71 -0.47 -10.67
C THR A 136 -11.96 -1.78 -10.47
N SER A 137 -12.44 -2.63 -9.57
CA SER A 137 -11.86 -3.95 -9.32
C SER A 137 -11.87 -4.81 -10.60
N ILE A 138 -10.76 -5.49 -10.90
CA ILE A 138 -10.71 -6.53 -11.92
C ILE A 138 -10.78 -7.87 -11.19
N ARG A 139 -11.87 -8.61 -11.37
CA ARG A 139 -11.92 -10.00 -10.90
C ARG A 139 -11.22 -10.85 -11.94
N GLU A 140 -10.21 -11.61 -11.53
CA GLU A 140 -9.73 -12.73 -12.36
C GLU A 140 -10.88 -13.73 -12.48
N LYS A 141 -11.20 -14.13 -13.72
CA LYS A 141 -12.21 -15.15 -14.01
C LYS A 141 -11.65 -16.53 -13.75
#